data_AF-A0AAW2R0S0-F1
#
_entry.id   AF-A0AAW2R0S0-F1
#
_cell.length_a   1.000
_cell.length_b   1.000
_cell.length_c   1.000
_cell.angle_alpha   90.00
_cell.angle_beta   90.00
_cell.angle_gamma   90.00
#
_symmetry.space_group_name_H-M   'P 1'
#
loop_
_entity.id
_entity.type
_entity.pdbx_description
1 polymer ?
#
loop_
_entity_poly.entity_id
_entity_poly.type
_entity_poly.pdbx_seq_one_letter_code
_entity_poly.pdbx_strand_id
1 'polypeptide(L)'
;MATLSRTLPDLSKLEPLDGTNFKRWSQKLLIFFEQLDVDYVLFADPPENPQLTSDTTTAIVSATQTETNRTNDEQKAKYERDNKTVRVIF
;
A
#
# COMPACT_ATOMS: atom_id res chain seq x y z
N MET A 1 -31.98 4.92 17.16
CA MET A 1 -30.74 5.16 16.39
C MET A 1 -29.56 4.87 17.31
N ALA A 2 -29.01 3.65 17.27
CA ALA A 2 -27.82 3.34 18.05
C ALA A 2 -26.60 3.82 17.25
N THR A 3 -25.95 4.89 17.70
CA THR A 3 -24.61 5.22 17.26
C THR A 3 -23.69 4.15 17.83
N LEU A 4 -23.33 3.15 17.00
CA LEU A 4 -22.19 2.29 17.27
C LEU A 4 -20.96 3.19 17.29
N SER A 5 -20.54 3.63 18.47
CA SER A 5 -19.22 4.23 18.66
C SER A 5 -18.21 3.13 18.35
N ARG A 6 -17.77 3.05 17.09
CA ARG A 6 -16.81 2.05 16.63
C ARG A 6 -15.50 2.33 17.32
N THR A 7 -15.24 1.62 18.41
CA THR A 7 -13.96 1.68 19.11
C THR A 7 -12.92 1.05 18.19
N LEU A 8 -11.88 1.81 17.86
CA LEU A 8 -10.76 1.27 17.09
C LEU A 8 -10.19 0.04 17.83
N PRO A 9 -9.99 -1.08 17.14
CA PRO A 9 -9.49 -2.27 17.78
C PRO A 9 -8.03 -2.07 18.17
N ASP A 10 -7.66 -2.56 19.34
CA ASP A 10 -6.33 -2.36 19.92
C ASP A 10 -5.35 -3.44 19.44
N LEU A 11 -4.54 -3.08 18.45
CA LEU A 11 -3.55 -3.97 17.84
C LEU A 11 -2.40 -4.34 18.79
N SER A 12 -2.14 -3.59 19.86
CA SER A 12 -1.07 -3.93 20.80
C SER A 12 -1.35 -5.23 21.57
N LYS A 13 -2.59 -5.74 21.48
CA LYS A 13 -3.01 -7.02 22.06
C LYS A 13 -2.69 -8.23 21.18
N LEU A 14 -2.24 -8.01 19.94
CA LEU A 14 -1.80 -9.10 19.07
C LEU A 14 -0.45 -9.64 19.57
N GLU A 15 -0.37 -10.96 19.75
CA GLU A 15 0.89 -11.59 20.16
C GLU A 15 1.95 -11.45 19.03
N PRO A 16 3.24 -11.27 19.34
CA PRO A 16 4.29 -11.27 18.31
C PRO A 16 4.36 -12.61 17.58
N LEU A 17 4.75 -12.60 16.32
CA LEU A 17 4.98 -13.83 15.57
C LEU A 17 6.27 -14.51 16.06
N ASP A 18 6.17 -15.76 16.52
CA ASP A 18 7.29 -16.53 17.10
C ASP A 18 7.74 -17.71 16.22
N GLY A 19 7.11 -17.86 15.04
CA GLY A 19 7.37 -18.94 14.08
C GLY A 19 6.54 -20.21 14.30
N THR A 20 6.00 -20.42 15.51
CA THR A 20 5.12 -21.57 15.83
C THR A 20 3.65 -21.18 15.89
N ASN A 21 3.38 -19.91 16.17
CA ASN A 21 2.04 -19.38 16.40
C ASN A 21 1.34 -18.83 15.14
N PHE A 22 1.90 -19.03 13.94
CA PHE A 22 1.38 -18.43 12.69
C PHE A 22 -0.12 -18.64 12.46
N LYS A 23 -0.63 -19.85 12.73
CA LYS A 23 -2.06 -20.15 12.55
C LYS A 23 -2.95 -19.27 13.43
N ARG A 24 -2.60 -19.13 14.71
CA ARG A 24 -3.36 -18.32 15.68
C ARG A 24 -3.19 -16.83 15.41
N TRP A 25 -1.95 -16.44 15.09
CA TRP A 25 -1.59 -15.06 14.78
C TRP A 25 -2.35 -14.53 13.58
N SER A 26 -2.33 -15.27 12.46
CA SER A 26 -3.02 -14.87 11.23
C SER A 26 -4.52 -14.76 11.42
N GLN A 27 -5.16 -15.70 12.12
CA GLN A 27 -6.59 -15.62 12.44
C GLN A 27 -6.95 -14.37 13.26
N LYS A 28 -6.16 -14.03 14.28
CA LYS A 28 -6.38 -12.79 15.05
C LYS A 28 -6.21 -11.55 14.18
N LEU A 29 -5.19 -11.53 13.32
CA LEU A 29 -4.96 -10.41 12.40
C LEU A 29 -6.13 -10.23 11.41
N LEU A 30 -6.70 -11.31 10.87
CA LEU A 30 -7.88 -11.23 10.00
C LEU A 30 -9.09 -10.58 10.70
N ILE A 31 -9.31 -10.88 11.98
CA ILE A 31 -10.38 -10.25 12.77
C ILE A 31 -10.15 -8.74 12.91
N PHE A 32 -8.91 -8.31 13.09
CA PHE A 32 -8.57 -6.88 13.12
C PHE A 32 -8.87 -6.19 11.79
N PHE A 33 -8.56 -6.82 10.66
CA PHE A 33 -8.86 -6.26 9.33
C PHE A 33 -10.35 -6.10 9.09
N GLU A 34 -11.17 -7.08 9.48
CA GLU A 34 -12.63 -6.99 9.41
C GLU A 34 -13.16 -5.82 10.25
N GLN A 35 -12.64 -5.64 11.46
CA GLN A 35 -13.05 -4.54 12.34
C GLN A 35 -12.60 -3.17 11.82
N LEU A 36 -11.52 -3.12 11.05
CA LEU A 36 -10.98 -1.89 10.46
C LEU A 36 -11.54 -1.62 9.06
N ASP A 37 -12.38 -2.49 8.51
CA ASP A 37 -12.81 -2.47 7.09
C ASP A 37 -11.63 -2.34 6.12
N VAL A 38 -10.57 -3.13 6.35
CA VAL A 38 -9.39 -3.16 5.47
C VAL A 38 -9.64 -4.14 4.33
N ASP A 39 -9.98 -3.61 3.16
CA ASP A 39 -10.22 -4.40 1.95
C ASP A 39 -8.93 -4.88 1.27
N TYR A 40 -7.85 -4.09 1.36
CA TYR A 40 -6.57 -4.40 0.72
C TYR A 40 -5.38 -3.77 1.45
N VAL A 41 -4.20 -4.35 1.24
CA VAL A 41 -2.92 -3.85 1.75
C VAL A 41 -1.98 -3.65 0.57
N LEU A 42 -1.43 -2.45 0.45
CA LEU A 42 -0.40 -2.15 -0.55
C LEU A 42 0.98 -2.52 -0.01
N PHE A 43 1.79 -3.18 -0.82
CA PHE A 43 3.14 -3.61 -0.43
C PHE A 43 4.20 -2.51 -0.57
N ALA A 44 3.87 -1.45 -1.30
CA ALA A 44 4.71 -0.28 -1.50
C ALA A 44 3.79 0.92 -1.72
N ASP A 45 4.34 2.12 -1.56
CA ASP A 45 3.65 3.32 -2.00
C ASP A 45 3.51 3.33 -3.53
N PRO A 46 2.43 3.92 -4.08
CA PRO A 46 2.35 4.15 -5.51
C PRO A 46 3.54 4.99 -5.96
N PRO A 47 4.19 4.66 -7.11
CA PRO A 47 5.21 5.53 -7.67
C PRO A 47 4.63 6.92 -7.90
N GLU A 48 5.38 7.97 -7.53
CA GLU A 48 4.97 9.36 -7.76
C GLU A 48 4.71 9.55 -9.25
N ASN A 49 3.46 9.88 -9.60
CA ASN A 49 3.14 10.27 -10.95
C ASN A 49 3.72 11.67 -11.19
N PRO A 50 4.64 11.88 -12.14
CA PRO A 50 5.14 13.21 -12.47
C PRO A 50 4.06 13.98 -13.25
N GLN A 51 2.98 14.39 -12.59
CA GLN A 51 2.04 15.36 -13.12
C GLN A 51 1.30 16.08 -11.98
N LEU A 52 1.90 17.14 -11.45
CA LEU A 52 1.65 18.54 -11.86
C LEU A 52 2.08 19.44 -10.69
N THR A 53 3.38 19.52 -10.40
CA THR A 53 3.91 20.71 -9.75
C THR A 53 3.90 21.81 -10.80
N SER A 54 2.77 22.55 -10.88
CA SER A 54 2.79 23.89 -11.45
C SER A 54 3.66 24.75 -10.54
N ASP A 55 4.98 24.65 -10.69
CA ASP A 55 5.89 25.72 -10.33
C ASP A 55 7.11 25.66 -11.25
N THR A 56 7.13 26.67 -12.12
CA THR A 56 8.19 27.13 -12.98
C THR A 56 9.59 26.90 -12.39
N THR A 57 10.51 26.32 -13.15
CA THR A 57 11.77 26.97 -13.60
C THR A 57 12.74 25.93 -14.19
N THR A 58 12.88 26.02 -15.52
CA THR A 58 14.13 25.94 -16.31
C THR A 58 14.96 24.66 -16.30
N ALA A 59 14.76 23.90 -17.38
CA ALA A 59 15.77 23.31 -18.27
C ALA A 59 17.17 23.02 -17.70
N ILE A 60 17.46 21.74 -17.40
CA ILE A 60 18.71 21.09 -17.81
C ILE A 60 18.46 19.56 -17.95
N VAL A 61 19.11 18.96 -18.96
CA VAL A 61 19.44 17.54 -19.15
C VAL A 61 18.44 16.66 -19.94
N SER A 62 18.60 16.69 -21.26
CA SER A 62 17.96 15.81 -22.25
C SER A 62 18.64 14.42 -22.41
N ALA A 63 19.45 13.98 -21.43
CA ALA A 63 20.06 12.64 -21.43
C ALA A 63 19.63 11.78 -20.23
N THR A 64 19.28 12.39 -19.10
CA THR A 64 18.82 11.69 -17.88
C THR A 64 17.37 11.20 -18.00
N GLN A 65 16.53 11.89 -18.79
CA GLN A 65 15.11 11.56 -18.96
C GLN A 65 14.84 10.14 -19.48
N THR A 66 15.73 9.59 -20.31
CA THR A 66 15.56 8.23 -20.86
C THR A 66 15.86 7.11 -19.88
N GLU A 67 16.64 7.39 -18.84
CA GLU A 67 16.92 6.44 -17.75
C GLU A 67 15.89 6.60 -16.65
N THR A 68 15.61 7.82 -16.17
CA THR A 68 14.57 8.05 -15.15
C THR A 68 13.17 7.62 -15.62
N ASN A 69 12.81 7.79 -16.90
CA ASN A 69 11.54 7.27 -17.41
C ASN A 69 11.52 5.74 -17.45
N ARG A 70 12.62 5.08 -17.85
CA ARG A 70 12.72 3.61 -17.82
C ARG A 70 12.63 3.07 -16.39
N THR A 71 13.34 3.70 -15.45
CA THR A 71 13.30 3.29 -14.04
C THR A 71 11.90 3.49 -13.45
N ASN A 72 11.22 4.59 -13.81
CA ASN A 72 9.84 4.84 -13.39
C ASN A 72 8.86 3.83 -14.01
N ASP A 73 9.00 3.51 -15.30
CA ASP A 73 8.19 2.50 -15.99
C ASP A 73 8.38 1.10 -15.36
N GLU A 74 9.62 0.73 -15.03
CA GLU A 74 9.93 -0.53 -14.35
C GLU A 74 9.37 -0.58 -12.91
N GLN A 75 9.47 0.52 -12.17
CA GLN A 75 8.90 0.63 -10.82
C GLN A 75 7.38 0.56 -10.84
N LYS A 76 6.74 1.22 -11.81
CA LYS A 76 5.29 1.15 -12.03
C LYS A 76 4.83 -0.24 -12.43
N ALA A 77 5.54 -0.89 -13.35
CA ALA A 77 5.25 -2.26 -13.75
C ALA A 77 5.43 -3.25 -12.58
N LYS A 78 6.43 -3.04 -11.72
CA LYS A 78 6.62 -3.84 -10.51
C LYS A 78 5.49 -3.60 -9.50
N TYR A 79 5.14 -2.35 -9.23
CA TYR A 79 4.02 -1.98 -8.36
C TYR A 79 2.71 -2.60 -8.83
N GLU A 80 2.41 -2.54 -10.13
CA GLU A 80 1.20 -3.13 -10.70
C GLU A 80 1.20 -4.66 -10.65
N ARG A 81 2.36 -5.30 -10.84
CA ARG A 81 2.51 -6.75 -10.69
C ARG A 81 2.25 -7.20 -9.25
N ASP A 82 2.87 -6.51 -8.28
CA ASP A 82 2.83 -6.89 -6.86
C ASP A 82 1.44 -6.63 -6.25
N ASN A 83 0.68 -5.67 -6.78
CA ASN A 83 -0.67 -5.31 -6.31
C ASN A 83 -1.79 -5.76 -7.27
N LYS A 84 -1.52 -6.65 -8.23
CA LYS A 84 -2.48 -7.03 -9.29
C LYS A 84 -3.82 -7.54 -8.73
N THR A 85 -3.79 -8.31 -7.64
CA THR A 85 -4.98 -8.88 -6.99
C THR A 85 -5.89 -7.82 -6.37
N VAL A 86 -5.35 -6.64 -6.02
CA VAL A 86 -6.13 -5.50 -5.50
C VAL A 86 -7.08 -4.96 -6.57
N ARG A 87 -6.70 -5.02 -7.85
CA ARG A 87 -7.49 -4.45 -8.96
C ARG A 87 -8.58 -5.38 -9.51
N VAL A 88 -8.61 -6.66 -9.15
CA VAL A 88 -9.56 -7.65 -9.73
C VAL A 88 -10.89 -7.68 -8.95
N ILE A 89 -10.96 -7.02 -7.79
CA ILE A 89 -12.11 -7.08 -6.88
C ILE A 89 -13.11 -5.91 -7.14
N PHE A 90 -12.82 -5.01 -8.08
CA PHE A 90 -13.69 -3.89 -8.48
C PHE A 90 -13.95 -3.83 -9.98
#